data_AF-A0A6G4A4W5-F1
#
_entry.id   AF-A0A6G4A4W5-F1
#
_cell.length_a   1.000
_cell.length_b   1.000
_cell.length_c   1.000
_cell.angle_alpha   90.00
_cell.angle_beta   90.00
_cell.angle_gamma   90.00
#
_symmetry.space_group_name_H-M   'P 1'
#
loop_
_entity.id
_entity.type
_entity.pdbx_description
1 polymer ?
#
loop_
_entity_poly.entity_id
_entity_poly.type
_entity_poly.pdbx_seq_one_letter_code
_entity_poly.pdbx_strand_id
1 'polypeptide(L)'
;MNDELQRTLSEILESGSQSNPAVNVLISDYAKYHAVLVIVGGCLVLLFALLSIIFWTKFKRSPKISKLKWGFERKAYFSFGLLSSSVALLMILIVVANLTNVLNPLHGFSLLNVSFKISNGATYKDELRYAFNEWIQSGNENIPSILQEKINKRIEFHTTKAIVCGILLILFVGLSVYIWNALVKRAKSNDSKWRFKEKAYFVFGIATVVLSLLMMVIVVANMQGAFAPITLFMMNLFNS
;
A
#
# COMPACT_ATOMS: atom_id res chain seq x y z
N MET A 1 -14.34 28.33 -5.24
CA MET A 1 -13.93 27.20 -6.10
C MET A 1 -13.89 25.86 -5.36
N ASN A 2 -13.30 25.76 -4.15
CA ASN A 2 -13.39 24.51 -3.34
C ASN A 2 -14.83 24.19 -2.90
N ASP A 3 -15.56 25.21 -2.43
CA ASP A 3 -16.98 25.07 -2.06
C ASP A 3 -17.87 24.73 -3.27
N GLU A 4 -17.39 25.05 -4.48
CA GLU A 4 -18.15 24.87 -5.72
C GLU A 4 -18.10 23.42 -6.20
N LEU A 5 -16.94 22.77 -6.20
CA LEU A 5 -16.83 21.35 -6.56
C LEU A 5 -17.56 20.48 -5.55
N GLN A 6 -17.42 20.77 -4.25
CA GLN A 6 -18.12 20.01 -3.20
C GLN A 6 -19.64 20.14 -3.34
N ARG A 7 -20.14 21.36 -3.59
CA ARG A 7 -21.55 21.59 -3.84
C ARG A 7 -22.03 20.86 -5.10
N THR A 8 -21.29 20.99 -6.21
CA THR A 8 -21.60 20.31 -7.49
C THR A 8 -21.67 18.80 -7.31
N LEU A 9 -20.69 18.19 -6.64
CA LEU A 9 -20.69 16.76 -6.36
C LEU A 9 -21.86 16.36 -5.45
N SER A 10 -22.17 17.15 -4.42
CA SER A 10 -23.27 16.86 -3.50
C SER A 10 -24.62 16.91 -4.23
N GLU A 11 -24.87 17.97 -5.01
CA GLU A 11 -26.08 18.12 -5.84
C GLU A 11 -26.22 16.93 -6.82
N ILE A 12 -25.14 16.54 -7.51
CA ILE A 12 -25.16 15.42 -8.45
C ILE A 12 -25.40 14.08 -7.74
N LEU A 13 -24.73 13.84 -6.61
CA LEU A 13 -24.88 12.60 -5.83
C LEU A 13 -26.31 12.46 -5.27
N GLU A 14 -26.91 13.55 -4.81
CA GLU A 14 -28.31 13.59 -4.35
C GLU A 14 -29.31 13.38 -5.48
N SER A 15 -29.05 13.96 -6.67
CA SER A 15 -29.89 13.78 -7.86
C SER A 15 -29.77 12.39 -8.51
N GLY A 16 -28.80 11.60 -8.07
CA GLY A 16 -28.49 10.26 -8.57
C GLY A 16 -27.32 10.26 -9.56
N SER A 17 -26.15 9.81 -9.09
CA SER A 17 -24.88 9.85 -9.85
C SER A 17 -24.90 9.16 -11.22
N GLN A 18 -25.81 8.21 -11.43
CA GLN A 18 -25.91 7.45 -12.69
C GLN A 18 -26.17 8.34 -13.90
N SER A 19 -26.76 9.53 -13.71
CA SER A 19 -27.05 10.49 -14.78
C SER A 19 -25.84 11.31 -15.24
N ASN A 20 -24.74 11.34 -14.47
CA ASN A 20 -23.53 12.11 -14.80
C ASN A 20 -22.34 11.18 -15.11
N PRO A 21 -22.00 10.99 -16.40
CA PRO A 21 -20.86 10.16 -16.82
C PRO A 21 -19.51 10.55 -16.21
N ALA A 22 -19.22 11.85 -16.05
CA ALA A 22 -17.96 12.32 -15.45
C ALA A 22 -17.82 11.86 -13.99
N VAL A 23 -18.90 11.94 -13.22
CA VAL A 23 -18.94 11.45 -11.82
C VAL A 23 -18.84 9.92 -11.76
N ASN A 24 -19.43 9.20 -12.71
CA ASN A 24 -19.27 7.74 -12.80
C ASN A 24 -17.80 7.34 -13.05
N VAL A 25 -17.05 8.12 -13.83
CA VAL A 25 -15.60 7.92 -14.01
C VAL A 25 -14.86 8.07 -12.67
N LEU A 26 -15.20 9.07 -11.84
CA LEU A 26 -14.61 9.24 -10.52
C LEU A 26 -14.94 8.10 -9.56
N ILE A 27 -16.20 7.69 -9.49
CA ILE A 27 -16.64 6.59 -8.61
C ILE A 27 -15.96 5.28 -9.04
N SER A 28 -15.84 5.04 -10.35
CA SER A 28 -15.13 3.87 -10.90
C SER A 28 -13.64 3.89 -10.56
N ASP A 29 -12.99 5.04 -10.69
CA ASP A 29 -11.58 5.22 -10.30
C ASP A 29 -11.38 5.03 -8.79
N TYR A 30 -12.26 5.57 -7.95
CA TYR A 30 -12.27 5.34 -6.51
C TYR A 30 -12.41 3.85 -6.16
N ALA A 31 -13.34 3.15 -6.82
CA ALA A 31 -13.50 1.71 -6.64
C ALA A 31 -12.21 0.95 -7.02
N LYS A 32 -11.55 1.31 -8.14
CA LYS A 32 -10.27 0.72 -8.58
C LYS A 32 -9.17 0.97 -7.55
N TYR A 33 -9.10 2.17 -6.97
CA TYR A 33 -8.11 2.51 -5.94
C TYR A 33 -8.18 1.55 -4.74
N HIS A 34 -9.39 1.29 -4.26
CA HIS A 34 -9.63 0.37 -3.15
C HIS A 34 -9.50 -1.11 -3.58
N ALA A 35 -9.86 -1.44 -4.83
CA ALA A 35 -9.70 -2.80 -5.37
C ALA A 35 -8.23 -3.23 -5.42
N VAL A 36 -7.31 -2.32 -5.75
CA VAL A 36 -5.87 -2.60 -5.70
C VAL A 36 -5.44 -3.01 -4.28
N LEU A 37 -5.94 -2.34 -3.24
CA LEU A 37 -5.64 -2.72 -1.85
C LEU A 37 -6.24 -4.07 -1.47
N VAL A 38 -7.45 -4.36 -1.91
CA VAL A 38 -8.11 -5.65 -1.65
C VAL A 38 -7.35 -6.80 -2.32
N ILE A 39 -7.00 -6.64 -3.60
CA ILE A 39 -6.34 -7.70 -4.39
C ILE A 39 -4.91 -7.90 -3.92
N VAL A 40 -4.09 -6.85 -3.94
CA VAL A 40 -2.68 -6.94 -3.55
C VAL A 40 -2.55 -7.25 -2.05
N GLY A 41 -3.37 -6.60 -1.23
CA GLY A 41 -3.43 -6.87 0.20
C GLY A 41 -3.88 -8.30 0.51
N GLY A 42 -4.87 -8.84 -0.21
CA GLY A 42 -5.30 -10.23 -0.09
C GLY A 42 -4.18 -11.21 -0.42
N CYS A 43 -3.44 -10.99 -1.51
CA CYS A 43 -2.25 -11.78 -1.84
C CYS A 43 -1.20 -11.72 -0.72
N LEU A 44 -0.96 -10.54 -0.13
CA LEU A 44 -0.04 -10.39 1.00
C LEU A 44 -0.55 -11.08 2.26
N VAL A 45 -1.85 -11.03 2.57
CA VAL A 45 -2.45 -11.79 3.68
C VAL A 45 -2.18 -13.27 3.53
N LEU A 46 -2.43 -13.85 2.35
CA LEU A 46 -2.19 -15.26 2.08
C LEU A 46 -0.70 -15.61 2.23
N LEU A 47 0.19 -14.77 1.71
CA LEU A 47 1.64 -14.95 1.83
C LEU A 47 2.10 -14.92 3.30
N PHE A 48 1.69 -13.92 4.08
CA PHE A 48 2.11 -13.79 5.48
C PHE A 48 1.44 -14.82 6.39
N ALA A 49 0.21 -15.24 6.10
CA ALA A 49 -0.43 -16.36 6.79
C ALA A 49 0.34 -17.67 6.54
N LEU A 50 0.75 -17.94 5.30
CA LEU A 50 1.58 -19.10 4.97
C LEU A 50 2.94 -19.04 5.68
N LEU A 51 3.62 -17.89 5.65
CA LEU A 51 4.88 -17.68 6.38
C LEU A 51 4.71 -17.89 7.88
N SER A 52 3.63 -17.38 8.47
CA SER A 52 3.28 -17.57 9.87
C SER A 52 3.13 -19.05 10.21
N ILE A 53 2.35 -19.80 9.42
CA ILE A 53 2.19 -21.25 9.59
C ILE A 53 3.55 -21.96 9.53
N ILE A 54 4.38 -21.63 8.54
CA ILE A 54 5.71 -22.22 8.38
C ILE A 54 6.59 -21.93 9.60
N PHE A 55 6.65 -20.68 10.05
CA PHE A 55 7.52 -20.29 11.17
C PHE A 55 7.04 -20.84 12.51
N TRP A 56 5.74 -20.86 12.78
CA TRP A 56 5.18 -21.50 13.97
C TRP A 56 5.40 -23.01 13.97
N THR A 57 5.28 -23.66 12.81
CA THR A 57 5.56 -25.10 12.66
C THR A 57 7.03 -25.39 12.96
N LYS A 58 7.95 -24.59 12.40
CA LYS A 58 9.39 -24.74 12.67
C LYS A 58 9.73 -24.44 14.14
N PHE A 59 9.14 -23.40 14.72
CA PHE A 59 9.30 -23.08 16.15
C PHE A 59 8.85 -24.23 17.06
N LYS A 60 7.73 -24.89 16.76
CA LYS A 60 7.25 -26.05 17.52
C LYS A 60 8.21 -27.24 17.41
N ARG A 61 8.78 -27.48 16.23
CA ARG A 61 9.70 -28.60 15.96
C ARG A 61 11.14 -28.37 16.45
N SER A 62 11.59 -27.13 16.63
CA SER A 62 12.96 -26.84 17.07
C SER A 62 13.21 -27.30 18.51
N PRO A 63 14.25 -28.08 18.80
CA PRO A 63 14.56 -28.54 20.16
C PRO A 63 14.86 -27.38 21.12
N LYS A 64 14.54 -27.56 22.41
CA LYS A 64 14.91 -26.61 23.48
C LYS A 64 16.34 -26.92 23.94
N ILE A 65 17.17 -25.90 24.19
CA ILE A 65 18.51 -26.10 24.77
C ILE A 65 18.39 -26.47 26.26
N SER A 66 17.47 -25.83 26.99
CA SER A 66 17.07 -26.21 28.35
C SER A 66 15.66 -25.72 28.66
N LYS A 67 15.10 -26.02 29.85
CA LYS A 67 13.77 -25.54 30.27
C LYS A 67 13.63 -24.01 30.19
N LEU A 68 14.72 -23.25 30.40
CA LEU A 68 14.71 -21.77 30.43
C LEU A 68 15.40 -21.09 29.24
N LYS A 69 16.26 -21.77 28.45
CA LYS A 69 17.02 -21.12 27.38
C LYS A 69 16.63 -21.63 25.99
N TRP A 70 16.18 -20.69 25.14
CA TRP A 70 15.96 -20.93 23.71
C TRP A 70 17.24 -20.64 22.91
N GLY A 71 17.58 -21.55 21.99
CA GLY A 71 18.62 -21.32 20.99
C GLY A 71 18.24 -20.24 19.99
N PHE A 72 19.23 -19.72 19.25
CA PHE A 72 19.02 -18.66 18.27
C PHE A 72 18.00 -19.04 17.20
N GLU A 73 18.06 -20.27 16.65
CA GLU A 73 17.10 -20.76 15.66
C GLU A 73 15.65 -20.65 16.16
N ARG A 74 15.40 -21.14 17.39
CA ARG A 74 14.07 -21.10 18.00
C ARG A 74 13.61 -19.66 18.24
N LYS A 75 14.49 -18.76 18.67
CA LYS A 75 14.19 -17.32 18.80
C LYS A 75 13.85 -16.68 17.46
N ALA A 76 14.63 -16.98 16.41
CA ALA A 76 14.38 -16.46 15.07
C ALA A 76 13.02 -16.89 14.53
N TYR A 77 12.68 -18.18 14.61
CA TYR A 77 11.35 -18.66 14.18
C TYR A 77 10.21 -18.08 15.01
N PHE A 78 10.41 -17.88 16.32
CA PHE A 78 9.42 -17.17 17.14
C PHE A 78 9.22 -15.73 16.67
N SER A 79 10.30 -14.96 16.49
CA SER A 79 10.23 -13.56 16.04
C SER A 79 9.61 -13.43 14.66
N PHE A 80 9.98 -14.29 13.70
CA PHE A 80 9.37 -14.29 12.37
C PHE A 80 7.92 -14.76 12.37
N GLY A 81 7.56 -15.75 13.20
CA GLY A 81 6.18 -16.17 13.40
C GLY A 81 5.31 -15.05 13.97
N LEU A 82 5.81 -14.34 14.98
CA LEU A 82 5.13 -13.18 15.55
C LEU A 82 4.99 -12.05 14.52
N LEU A 83 6.09 -11.67 13.85
CA LEU A 83 6.08 -10.60 12.85
C LEU A 83 5.12 -10.90 11.70
N SER A 84 5.19 -12.10 11.11
CA SER A 84 4.31 -12.49 10.00
C SER A 84 2.84 -12.56 10.43
N SER A 85 2.55 -13.02 11.65
CA SER A 85 1.18 -13.02 12.18
C SER A 85 0.65 -11.59 12.35
N SER A 86 1.46 -10.70 12.95
CA SER A 86 1.06 -9.29 13.13
C SER A 86 0.83 -8.59 11.80
N VAL A 87 1.71 -8.78 10.81
CA VAL A 87 1.54 -8.20 9.48
C VAL A 87 0.31 -8.76 8.79
N ALA A 88 0.06 -10.08 8.85
CA ALA A 88 -1.14 -10.68 8.27
C ALA A 88 -2.42 -10.08 8.88
N LEU A 89 -2.49 -9.93 10.21
CA LEU A 89 -3.64 -9.35 10.89
C LEU A 89 -3.87 -7.88 10.51
N LEU A 90 -2.82 -7.06 10.46
CA LEU A 90 -2.93 -5.67 10.00
C LEU A 90 -3.41 -5.60 8.54
N MET A 91 -2.90 -6.47 7.68
CA MET A 91 -3.33 -6.53 6.28
C MET A 91 -4.78 -6.99 6.14
N ILE A 92 -5.27 -7.91 6.97
CA ILE A 92 -6.69 -8.28 6.99
C ILE A 92 -7.55 -7.06 7.31
N LEU A 93 -7.19 -6.26 8.31
CA LEU A 93 -7.93 -5.04 8.64
C LEU A 93 -7.98 -4.07 7.45
N ILE A 94 -6.84 -3.87 6.78
CA ILE A 94 -6.77 -3.04 5.57
C ILE A 94 -7.69 -3.61 4.50
N VAL A 95 -7.58 -4.89 4.16
CA VAL A 95 -8.39 -5.53 3.11
C VAL A 95 -9.88 -5.41 3.41
N VAL A 96 -10.31 -5.71 4.63
CA VAL A 96 -11.73 -5.65 5.03
C VAL A 96 -12.26 -4.22 4.98
N ALA A 97 -11.50 -3.24 5.49
CA ALA A 97 -11.88 -1.83 5.42
C ALA A 97 -12.06 -1.37 3.97
N ASN A 98 -11.15 -1.79 3.08
CA ASN A 98 -11.18 -1.39 1.68
C ASN A 98 -12.21 -2.15 0.83
N LEU A 99 -12.56 -3.38 1.22
CA LEU A 99 -13.57 -4.18 0.53
C LEU A 99 -14.94 -3.51 0.53
N THR A 100 -15.31 -2.85 1.63
CA THR A 100 -16.57 -2.09 1.71
C THR A 100 -16.64 -1.00 0.65
N ASN A 101 -15.53 -0.30 0.39
CA ASN A 101 -15.45 0.76 -0.63
C ASN A 101 -15.42 0.20 -2.07
N VAL A 102 -15.02 -1.05 -2.27
CA VAL A 102 -15.11 -1.72 -3.57
C VAL A 102 -16.56 -2.15 -3.86
N LEU A 103 -17.24 -2.70 -2.85
CA LEU A 103 -18.61 -3.19 -2.99
C LEU A 103 -19.64 -2.05 -3.02
N ASN A 104 -19.39 -0.97 -2.27
CA ASN A 104 -20.26 0.20 -2.17
C ASN A 104 -19.48 1.50 -2.43
N PRO A 105 -18.96 1.71 -3.65
CA PRO A 105 -18.06 2.83 -3.94
C PRO A 105 -18.75 4.19 -3.82
N LEU A 106 -20.03 4.28 -4.16
CA LEU A 106 -20.81 5.52 -4.02
C LEU A 106 -20.87 6.01 -2.57
N HIS A 107 -21.14 5.08 -1.63
CA HIS A 107 -21.21 5.40 -0.21
C HIS A 107 -19.84 5.77 0.36
N GLY A 108 -18.79 5.03 0.01
CA GLY A 108 -17.42 5.38 0.42
C GLY A 108 -16.97 6.74 -0.12
N PHE A 109 -17.33 7.02 -1.37
CA PHE A 109 -17.01 8.28 -2.04
C PHE A 109 -17.76 9.47 -1.44
N SER A 110 -19.05 9.33 -1.09
CA SER A 110 -19.83 10.40 -0.46
C SER A 110 -19.35 10.75 0.95
N LEU A 111 -18.73 9.79 1.66
CA LEU A 111 -18.12 10.01 2.97
C LEU A 111 -16.76 10.72 2.91
N LEU A 112 -16.24 11.03 1.72
CA LEU A 112 -15.08 11.90 1.58
C LEU A 112 -15.47 13.32 2.04
N ASN A 113 -15.47 13.54 3.35
CA ASN A 113 -15.51 14.86 3.97
C ASN A 113 -14.16 15.50 3.69
N VAL A 114 -14.06 16.09 2.52
CA VAL A 114 -12.82 16.74 2.16
C VAL A 114 -12.78 18.08 2.88
N SER A 115 -12.25 18.05 4.11
CA SER A 115 -11.94 19.25 4.89
C SER A 115 -10.75 19.96 4.22
N PHE A 116 -11.04 20.66 3.12
CA PHE A 116 -10.09 21.39 2.32
C PHE A 116 -9.61 22.64 3.06
N LYS A 117 -8.50 22.53 3.79
CA LYS A 117 -7.83 23.72 4.32
C LYS A 117 -7.24 24.48 3.13
N ILE A 118 -7.74 25.68 2.88
CA ILE A 118 -7.26 26.56 1.79
C ILE A 118 -5.77 26.80 1.99
N SER A 119 -4.96 26.15 1.17
CA SER A 119 -3.57 26.50 0.96
C SER A 119 -3.53 27.41 -0.26
N ASN A 120 -2.97 28.60 -0.10
CA ASN A 120 -2.84 29.61 -1.15
C ASN A 120 -1.88 29.06 -2.23
N GLY A 121 -2.42 28.31 -3.19
CA GLY A 121 -1.69 27.65 -4.26
C GLY A 121 -1.49 28.54 -5.49
N ALA A 122 -0.37 28.35 -6.18
CA ALA A 122 0.03 29.06 -7.39
C ALA A 122 -1.02 28.99 -8.53
N THR A 123 -1.07 30.01 -9.39
CA THR A 123 -1.99 30.22 -10.54
C THR A 123 -2.26 28.98 -11.38
N TYR A 124 -1.26 28.10 -11.56
CA TYR A 124 -1.38 26.85 -12.31
C TYR A 124 -2.37 25.83 -11.70
N LYS A 125 -2.53 25.81 -10.37
CA LYS A 125 -3.51 24.94 -9.73
C LYS A 125 -4.94 25.40 -9.99
N ASP A 126 -5.15 26.70 -10.15
CA ASP A 126 -6.50 27.25 -10.33
C ASP A 126 -7.07 26.91 -11.71
N GLU A 127 -6.24 26.93 -12.76
CA GLU A 127 -6.64 26.49 -14.10
C GLU A 127 -7.06 25.00 -14.11
N LEU A 128 -6.29 24.14 -13.44
CA LEU A 128 -6.63 22.72 -13.32
C LEU A 128 -7.89 22.48 -12.49
N ARG A 129 -8.09 23.23 -11.40
CA ARG A 129 -9.30 23.16 -10.57
C ARG A 129 -10.52 23.58 -11.35
N TYR A 130 -10.42 24.67 -12.10
CA TYR A 130 -11.48 25.16 -12.99
C TYR A 130 -11.82 24.11 -14.04
N ALA A 131 -10.82 23.61 -14.79
CA ALA A 131 -11.02 22.58 -15.80
C ALA A 131 -11.64 21.29 -15.23
N PHE A 132 -11.29 20.92 -14.00
CA PHE A 132 -11.87 19.76 -13.32
C PHE A 132 -13.33 20.00 -12.93
N ASN A 133 -13.66 21.18 -12.40
CA ASN A 133 -15.02 21.54 -12.05
C ASN A 133 -15.93 21.61 -13.29
N GLU A 134 -15.48 22.27 -14.35
CA GLU A 134 -16.18 22.34 -15.64
C GLU A 134 -16.44 20.95 -16.22
N TRP A 135 -15.46 20.05 -16.15
CA TRP A 135 -15.62 18.67 -16.61
C TRP A 135 -16.74 17.95 -15.85
N ILE A 136 -16.76 18.05 -14.52
CA ILE A 136 -17.81 17.44 -13.69
C ILE A 136 -19.19 18.04 -14.00
N GLN A 137 -19.29 19.37 -14.11
CA GLN A 137 -20.54 20.06 -14.44
C GLN A 137 -21.05 19.69 -15.83
N SER A 138 -20.16 19.55 -16.81
CA SER A 138 -20.53 19.18 -18.18
C SER A 138 -21.12 17.77 -18.31
N GLY A 139 -20.83 16.88 -17.35
CA GLY A 139 -21.20 15.46 -17.43
C GLY A 139 -20.52 14.70 -18.57
N ASN A 140 -19.49 15.26 -19.21
CA ASN A 140 -18.80 14.61 -20.31
C ASN A 140 -17.96 13.44 -19.80
N GLU A 141 -18.08 12.26 -20.43
CA GLU A 141 -17.27 11.09 -20.08
C GLU A 141 -15.77 11.33 -20.39
N ASN A 142 -15.46 12.14 -21.40
CA ASN A 142 -14.09 12.41 -21.83
C ASN A 142 -13.41 13.44 -20.92
N ILE A 143 -12.28 13.04 -20.36
CA ILE A 143 -11.45 13.90 -19.51
C ILE A 143 -10.78 14.99 -20.40
N PRO A 144 -10.87 16.28 -20.03
CA PRO A 144 -10.18 17.36 -20.73
C PRO A 144 -8.69 17.11 -20.91
N SER A 145 -8.14 17.51 -22.05
CA SER A 145 -6.73 17.25 -22.43
C SER A 145 -5.72 17.75 -21.40
N ILE A 146 -5.97 18.93 -20.80
CA ILE A 146 -5.12 19.51 -19.75
C ILE A 146 -5.05 18.64 -18.49
N LEU A 147 -6.16 18.00 -18.11
CA LEU A 147 -6.22 17.07 -16.98
C LEU A 147 -5.58 15.73 -17.36
N GLN A 148 -5.90 15.22 -18.56
CA GLN A 148 -5.38 13.97 -19.07
C GLN A 148 -3.84 13.97 -19.14
N GLU A 149 -3.22 15.07 -19.58
CA GLU A 149 -1.76 15.18 -19.61
C GLU A 149 -1.13 15.04 -18.21
N LYS A 150 -1.74 15.69 -17.20
CA LYS A 150 -1.26 15.62 -15.81
C LYS A 150 -1.50 14.26 -15.17
N ILE A 151 -2.64 13.65 -15.47
CA ILE A 151 -2.96 12.28 -15.06
C ILE A 151 -1.96 11.30 -15.67
N ASN A 152 -1.65 11.39 -16.96
CA ASN A 152 -0.69 10.53 -17.63
C ASN A 152 0.72 10.65 -17.01
N LYS A 153 1.20 11.87 -16.75
CA LYS A 153 2.48 12.10 -16.05
C LYS A 153 2.51 11.46 -14.66
N ARG A 154 1.38 11.52 -13.93
CA ARG A 154 1.24 10.86 -12.62
C ARG A 154 1.29 9.33 -12.76
N ILE A 155 0.60 8.76 -13.73
CA ILE A 155 0.61 7.31 -13.99
C ILE A 155 2.04 6.85 -14.27
N GLU A 156 2.77 7.54 -15.15
CA GLU A 156 4.15 7.21 -15.51
C GLU A 156 5.07 7.23 -14.28
N PHE A 157 4.96 8.28 -13.46
CA PHE A 157 5.72 8.44 -12.24
C PHE A 157 5.49 7.31 -11.23
N HIS A 158 4.22 6.98 -10.97
CA HIS A 158 3.87 5.92 -10.02
C HIS A 158 4.21 4.52 -10.57
N THR A 159 4.01 4.29 -11.86
CA THR A 159 4.36 3.03 -12.53
C THR A 159 5.86 2.78 -12.42
N THR A 160 6.69 3.79 -12.73
CA THR A 160 8.15 3.69 -12.61
C THR A 160 8.58 3.35 -11.18
N LYS A 161 8.00 4.03 -10.18
CA LYS A 161 8.28 3.74 -8.77
C LYS A 161 7.86 2.33 -8.36
N ALA A 162 6.68 1.88 -8.79
CA ALA A 162 6.18 0.54 -8.47
C ALA A 162 7.12 -0.55 -9.04
N ILE A 163 7.61 -0.38 -10.28
CA ILE A 163 8.54 -1.32 -10.91
C ILE A 163 9.88 -1.34 -10.19
N VAL A 164 10.50 -0.18 -10.00
CA VAL A 164 11.83 -0.09 -9.36
C VAL A 164 11.79 -0.63 -7.93
N CYS A 165 10.79 -0.25 -7.14
CA CYS A 165 10.62 -0.76 -5.78
C CYS A 165 10.24 -2.24 -5.76
N GLY A 166 9.53 -2.76 -6.76
CA GLY A 166 9.22 -4.18 -6.90
C GLY A 166 10.47 -5.03 -7.13
N ILE A 167 11.39 -4.56 -7.97
CA ILE A 167 12.68 -5.21 -8.20
C ILE A 167 13.51 -5.21 -6.91
N LEU A 168 13.62 -4.05 -6.24
CA LEU A 168 14.33 -3.93 -4.97
C LEU A 168 13.71 -4.81 -3.87
N LEU A 169 12.39 -4.94 -3.83
CA LEU A 169 11.68 -5.82 -2.90
C LEU A 169 12.13 -7.27 -3.08
N ILE A 170 12.12 -7.77 -4.31
CA ILE A 170 12.55 -9.14 -4.63
C ILE A 170 14.00 -9.37 -4.19
N LEU A 171 14.89 -8.42 -4.49
CA LEU A 171 16.30 -8.50 -4.09
C LEU A 171 16.47 -8.55 -2.56
N PHE A 172 15.80 -7.67 -1.81
CA PHE A 172 15.92 -7.65 -0.35
C PHE A 172 15.28 -8.87 0.30
N VAL A 173 14.18 -9.39 -0.24
CA VAL A 173 13.58 -10.65 0.25
C VAL A 173 14.54 -11.82 0.02
N GLY A 174 15.12 -11.94 -1.18
CA GLY A 174 16.11 -12.97 -1.49
C GLY A 174 17.34 -12.89 -0.58
N LEU A 175 17.87 -11.68 -0.37
CA LEU A 175 19.02 -11.45 0.51
C LEU A 175 18.68 -11.76 1.98
N SER A 176 17.49 -11.38 2.45
CA SER A 176 17.00 -11.73 3.78
C SER A 176 16.94 -13.24 3.98
N VAL A 177 16.31 -13.97 3.06
CA VAL A 177 16.25 -15.44 3.11
C VAL A 177 17.66 -16.05 3.13
N TYR A 178 18.56 -15.57 2.28
CA TYR A 178 19.94 -16.04 2.23
C TYR A 178 20.69 -15.82 3.58
N ILE A 179 20.67 -14.59 4.11
CA ILE A 179 21.37 -14.23 5.34
C ILE A 179 20.81 -14.99 6.53
N TRP A 180 19.48 -15.04 6.70
CA TRP A 180 18.86 -15.71 7.84
C TRP A 180 19.06 -17.22 7.82
N ASN A 181 19.04 -17.85 6.64
CA ASN A 181 19.40 -19.26 6.50
C ASN A 181 20.86 -19.52 6.87
N ALA A 182 21.79 -18.63 6.47
CA ALA A 182 23.20 -18.75 6.84
C ALA A 182 23.41 -18.58 8.35
N LEU A 183 22.75 -17.60 8.98
CA LEU A 183 22.81 -17.37 10.43
C LEU A 183 22.27 -18.57 11.22
N VAL A 184 21.13 -19.14 10.81
CA VAL A 184 20.56 -20.34 11.47
C VAL A 184 21.49 -21.54 11.33
N LYS A 185 22.07 -21.78 10.14
CA LYS A 185 23.02 -22.88 9.92
C LYS A 185 24.26 -22.75 10.81
N ARG A 186 24.83 -21.54 10.90
CA ARG A 186 26.03 -21.27 11.73
C ARG A 186 25.74 -21.36 13.22
N ALA A 187 24.55 -20.96 13.65
CA ALA A 187 24.15 -21.06 15.06
C ALA A 187 23.98 -22.50 15.53
N LYS A 188 23.75 -23.47 14.63
CA LYS A 188 23.71 -24.90 14.95
C LYS A 188 25.09 -25.52 15.11
N SER A 189 26.10 -25.01 14.39
CA SER A 189 27.44 -25.59 14.35
C SER A 189 28.38 -25.06 15.43
N ASN A 190 28.03 -23.98 16.14
CA ASN A 190 28.94 -23.25 17.00
C ASN A 190 28.37 -23.10 18.42
N ASP A 191 28.95 -23.82 19.39
CA ASP A 191 28.62 -23.71 20.82
C ASP A 191 29.19 -22.42 21.47
N SER A 192 30.01 -21.66 20.74
CA SER A 192 30.73 -20.49 21.27
C SER A 192 30.19 -19.15 20.79
N LYS A 193 30.46 -18.11 21.60
CA LYS A 193 29.97 -16.72 21.49
C LYS A 193 30.14 -16.15 20.07
N TRP A 194 29.10 -15.47 19.58
CA TRP A 194 29.08 -14.80 18.29
C TRP A 194 30.25 -13.83 18.12
N ARG A 195 31.02 -13.98 17.03
CA ARG A 195 32.11 -13.04 16.71
C ARG A 195 31.53 -11.80 16.03
N PHE A 196 32.39 -10.82 15.78
CA PHE A 196 31.99 -9.54 15.17
C PHE A 196 31.29 -9.74 13.81
N LYS A 197 31.76 -10.70 13.00
CA LYS A 197 31.17 -11.02 11.69
C LYS A 197 29.71 -11.46 11.81
N GLU A 198 29.36 -12.33 12.76
CA GLU A 198 27.98 -12.80 12.96
C GLU A 198 27.06 -11.67 13.44
N LYS A 199 27.56 -10.79 14.31
CA LYS A 199 26.82 -9.59 14.73
C LYS A 199 26.52 -8.68 13.54
N ALA A 200 27.50 -8.44 12.67
CA ALA A 200 27.30 -7.67 11.45
C ALA A 200 26.27 -8.33 10.53
N TYR A 201 26.37 -9.63 10.27
CA TYR A 201 25.39 -10.37 9.46
C TYR A 201 23.97 -10.26 10.03
N PHE A 202 23.81 -10.28 11.35
CA PHE A 202 22.50 -10.12 11.97
C PHE A 202 21.94 -8.71 11.83
N VAL A 203 22.76 -7.67 12.00
CA VAL A 203 22.34 -6.28 11.74
C VAL A 203 21.92 -6.11 10.28
N PHE A 204 22.73 -6.62 9.34
CA PHE A 204 22.37 -6.61 7.92
C PHE A 204 21.09 -7.43 7.63
N GLY A 205 20.92 -8.57 8.28
CA GLY A 205 19.70 -9.39 8.16
C GLY A 205 18.45 -8.69 8.70
N ILE A 206 18.55 -7.87 9.74
CA ILE A 206 17.44 -7.03 10.21
C ILE A 206 17.17 -5.93 9.19
N ALA A 207 18.21 -5.23 8.72
CA ALA A 207 18.06 -4.16 7.75
C ALA A 207 17.36 -4.62 6.47
N THR A 208 17.69 -5.81 5.96
CA THR A 208 17.02 -6.36 4.77
C THR A 208 15.54 -6.67 5.01
N VAL A 209 15.16 -7.19 6.19
CA VAL A 209 13.74 -7.38 6.54
C VAL A 209 12.99 -6.06 6.58
N VAL A 210 13.56 -5.03 7.22
CA VAL A 210 12.95 -3.70 7.29
C VAL A 210 12.81 -3.09 5.90
N LEU A 211 13.85 -3.17 5.07
CA LEU A 211 13.83 -2.69 3.69
C LEU A 211 12.82 -3.46 2.82
N SER A 212 12.66 -4.77 3.01
CA SER A 212 11.60 -5.54 2.34
C SER A 212 10.21 -5.05 2.73
N LEU A 213 9.93 -4.85 4.01
CA LEU A 213 8.62 -4.35 4.44
C LEU A 213 8.35 -2.92 3.93
N LEU A 214 9.37 -2.06 3.94
CA LEU A 214 9.27 -0.72 3.38
C LEU A 214 9.00 -0.76 1.87
N MET A 215 9.76 -1.54 1.11
CA MET A 215 9.55 -1.67 -0.34
C MET A 215 8.17 -2.25 -0.67
N MET A 216 7.67 -3.20 0.13
CA MET A 216 6.30 -3.71 0.00
C MET A 216 5.27 -2.58 0.11
N VAL A 217 5.35 -1.74 1.16
CA VAL A 217 4.44 -0.61 1.34
C VAL A 217 4.54 0.37 0.16
N ILE A 218 5.77 0.68 -0.28
CA ILE A 218 5.99 1.60 -1.41
C ILE A 218 5.39 1.03 -2.69
N VAL A 219 5.56 -0.26 -2.98
CA VAL A 219 4.98 -0.91 -4.17
C VAL A 219 3.46 -0.81 -4.14
N VAL A 220 2.82 -1.18 -3.02
CA VAL A 220 1.36 -1.11 -2.87
C VAL A 220 0.87 0.33 -3.09
N ALA A 221 1.47 1.30 -2.41
CA ALA A 221 1.08 2.71 -2.52
C ALA A 221 1.21 3.25 -3.95
N ASN A 222 2.26 2.85 -4.68
CA ASN A 222 2.46 3.29 -6.06
C ASN A 222 1.59 2.53 -7.08
N MET A 223 1.22 1.26 -6.82
CA MET A 223 0.24 0.56 -7.65
C MET A 223 -1.11 1.27 -7.64
N GLN A 224 -1.55 1.74 -6.47
CA GLN A 224 -2.78 2.53 -6.38
C GLN A 224 -2.73 3.80 -7.24
N GLY A 225 -1.63 4.55 -7.18
CA GLY A 225 -1.44 5.76 -7.96
C GLY A 225 -1.31 5.52 -9.48
N ALA A 226 -0.90 4.33 -9.89
CA ALA A 226 -0.80 3.94 -11.30
C ALA A 226 -2.15 3.47 -11.88
N PHE A 227 -2.93 2.70 -11.11
CA PHE A 227 -4.20 2.11 -11.58
C PHE A 227 -5.44 2.98 -11.34
N ALA A 228 -5.39 3.88 -10.35
CA ALA A 228 -6.50 4.76 -9.99
C ALA A 228 -6.01 6.21 -9.75
N PRO A 229 -5.59 6.89 -10.81
CA PRO A 229 -4.90 8.17 -10.69
C PRO A 229 -5.85 9.34 -10.44
N ILE A 230 -7.14 9.24 -10.77
CA ILE A 230 -8.03 10.40 -10.88
C ILE A 230 -8.49 10.88 -9.50
N THR A 231 -8.94 9.97 -8.65
CA THR A 231 -9.43 10.27 -7.30
C THR A 231 -8.32 10.86 -6.44
N LEU A 232 -7.12 10.28 -6.51
CA LEU A 232 -5.92 10.83 -5.86
C LEU A 232 -5.49 12.16 -6.45
N PHE A 233 -5.63 12.33 -7.77
CA PHE A 233 -5.35 13.59 -8.44
C PHE A 233 -6.28 14.69 -7.95
N MET A 234 -7.60 14.43 -7.89
CA MET A 234 -8.60 15.32 -7.31
C MET A 234 -8.26 15.67 -5.86
N MET A 235 -8.07 14.66 -5.00
CA MET A 235 -7.74 14.90 -3.59
C MET A 235 -6.49 15.77 -3.45
N ASN A 236 -5.41 15.49 -4.20
CA ASN A 236 -4.19 16.31 -4.13
C ASN A 236 -4.39 17.71 -4.70
N LEU A 237 -5.17 17.87 -5.76
CA LEU A 237 -5.40 19.14 -6.42
C LEU A 237 -6.16 20.10 -5.51
N PHE A 238 -7.11 19.61 -4.73
CA PHE A 238 -7.96 20.43 -3.88
C PHE A 238 -7.52 20.48 -2.39
N ASN A 239 -6.69 19.53 -1.89
CA ASN A 239 -6.10 19.54 -0.53
C ASN A 239 -4.81 20.38 -0.37
N SER A 240 -4.30 21.00 -1.43
CA SER A 240 -2.97 21.66 -1.46
C SER A 240 -3.01 23.13 -1.85
#